data_AF-A0A2S0KB49-F1
#
_entry.id   AF-A0A2S0KB49-F1
#
_cell.length_a   1.000
_cell.length_b   1.000
_cell.length_c   1.000
_cell.angle_alpha   90.00
_cell.angle_beta   90.00
_cell.angle_gamma   90.00
#
_symmetry.space_group_name_H-M   'P 1'
#
loop_
_entity.id
_entity.type
_entity.pdbx_description
1 polymer ?
#
loop_
_entity_poly.entity_id
_entity_poly.type
_entity_poly.pdbx_seq_one_letter_code
_entity_poly.pdbx_strand_id
1 'polypeptide(L)'
;MFLLSLDEMERVKGANNLPTFASLEEKTHVSERTWRTAFKSRRPTPAVLDALGGLGARPDRILIWQEPSQVVRAGAVRQAVSA
;
A
#
# COMPACT_ATOMS: atom_id res chain seq x y z
N MET A 1 7.05 6.29 9.61
CA MET A 1 6.76 4.84 9.51
C MET A 1 6.93 4.39 8.07
N PHE A 2 7.28 3.13 7.82
CA PHE A 2 7.34 2.61 6.46
C PHE A 2 5.96 2.21 5.95
N LEU A 3 5.63 2.64 4.74
CA LEU A 3 4.41 2.27 4.03
C LEU A 3 4.77 1.68 2.66
N LEU A 4 3.87 0.85 2.13
CA LEU A 4 3.91 0.43 0.74
C LEU A 4 3.65 1.63 -0.19
N SER A 5 4.42 1.71 -1.26
CA SER A 5 4.20 2.68 -2.35
C SER A 5 2.99 2.26 -3.19
N LEU A 6 1.95 3.12 -3.24
CA LEU A 6 0.78 2.85 -4.09
C LEU A 6 1.15 2.84 -5.57
N ASP A 7 2.02 3.76 -5.99
CA ASP A 7 2.47 3.85 -7.37
C ASP A 7 3.17 2.56 -7.80
N GLU A 8 4.03 2.00 -6.93
CA GLU A 8 4.72 0.75 -7.24
C GLU A 8 3.76 -0.45 -7.21
N MET A 9 2.80 -0.47 -6.29
CA MET A 9 1.78 -1.52 -6.24
C MET A 9 0.90 -1.52 -7.51
N GLU A 10 0.46 -0.35 -7.98
CA GLU A 10 -0.31 -0.23 -9.22
C GLU A 10 0.55 -0.52 -10.46
N ARG A 11 1.82 -0.10 -10.48
CA ARG A 11 2.76 -0.46 -11.55
C ARG A 11 2.91 -1.98 -11.66
N VAL A 12 3.09 -2.67 -10.54
CA VAL A 12 3.23 -4.14 -10.50
C VAL A 12 1.96 -4.82 -11.02
N LYS A 13 0.77 -4.35 -10.62
CA LYS A 13 -0.50 -4.84 -11.18
C LYS A 13 -0.57 -4.65 -12.70
N GLY A 14 -0.25 -3.45 -13.18
CA GLY A 14 -0.27 -3.14 -14.61
C GLY A 14 0.71 -3.98 -15.41
N ALA A 15 1.94 -4.14 -14.92
CA ALA A 15 2.98 -4.94 -15.59
C ALA A 15 2.63 -6.43 -15.70
N ASN A 16 1.80 -6.94 -14.79
CA ASN A 16 1.36 -8.34 -14.75
C ASN A 16 -0.07 -8.55 -15.28
N ASN A 17 -0.74 -7.52 -15.80
CA ASN A 17 -2.14 -7.56 -16.24
C ASN A 17 -3.10 -8.11 -15.15
N LEU A 18 -2.98 -7.61 -13.92
CA LEU A 18 -3.80 -8.03 -12.77
C LEU A 18 -4.81 -6.91 -12.41
N PRO A 19 -5.93 -6.78 -13.15
CA PRO A 19 -6.86 -5.66 -12.98
C PRO A 19 -7.68 -5.74 -11.69
N THR A 20 -7.83 -6.93 -11.10
CA THR A 20 -8.67 -7.18 -9.93
C THR A 20 -7.89 -7.78 -8.77
N PHE A 21 -8.40 -7.60 -7.55
CA PHE A 21 -7.80 -8.26 -6.39
C PHE A 21 -7.95 -9.78 -6.44
N ALA A 22 -8.99 -10.31 -7.09
CA ALA A 22 -9.12 -11.75 -7.33
C ALA A 22 -7.98 -12.27 -8.22
N SER A 23 -7.63 -11.55 -9.29
CA SER A 23 -6.48 -11.93 -10.14
C SER A 23 -5.13 -11.88 -9.39
N LEU A 24 -4.99 -10.96 -8.43
CA LEU A 24 -3.82 -10.94 -7.54
C LEU A 24 -3.78 -12.17 -6.63
N GLU A 25 -4.92 -12.57 -6.06
CA GLU A 25 -4.99 -13.78 -5.24
C GLU A 25 -4.66 -15.04 -6.04
N GLU A 26 -5.25 -15.20 -7.23
CA GLU A 26 -4.95 -16.33 -8.11
C GLU A 26 -3.45 -16.41 -8.46
N LYS A 27 -2.82 -15.27 -8.69
CA LYS A 27 -1.40 -15.21 -9.09
C LYS A 27 -0.42 -15.36 -7.93
N THR A 28 -0.77 -14.89 -6.74
CA THR A 28 0.17 -14.76 -5.60
C THR A 28 -0.18 -15.65 -4.41
N HIS A 29 -1.34 -16.29 -4.42
CA HIS A 29 -1.92 -17.05 -3.29
C HIS A 29 -2.11 -16.23 -2.01
N VAL A 30 -2.02 -14.90 -2.08
CA VAL A 30 -2.36 -13.98 -1.00
C VAL A 30 -3.81 -13.55 -1.18
N SER A 31 -4.65 -13.73 -0.15
CA SER A 31 -6.09 -13.51 -0.26
C SER A 31 -6.48 -12.12 -0.78
N GLU A 32 -7.59 -12.03 -1.50
CA GLU A 32 -8.19 -10.79 -2.00
C GLU A 32 -8.36 -9.76 -0.88
N ARG A 33 -8.81 -10.23 0.29
CA ARG A 33 -9.00 -9.40 1.48
C ARG A 33 -7.68 -8.79 1.96
N THR A 34 -6.60 -9.57 1.94
CA THR A 34 -5.25 -9.09 2.27
C THR A 34 -4.81 -8.02 1.29
N TRP A 35 -5.00 -8.22 -0.01
CA TRP A 35 -4.68 -7.21 -1.02
C TRP A 35 -5.49 -5.93 -0.85
N ARG A 36 -6.81 -6.01 -0.68
CA ARG A 36 -7.65 -4.84 -0.38
C ARG A 36 -7.14 -4.08 0.85
N THR A 37 -6.77 -4.80 1.90
CA THR A 37 -6.24 -4.22 3.13
C THR A 37 -4.88 -3.57 2.90
N ALA A 38 -4.00 -4.19 2.11
CA ALA A 38 -2.68 -3.65 1.76
C ALA A 38 -2.82 -2.35 0.95
N PHE A 39 -3.68 -2.31 -0.06
CA PHE A 39 -3.93 -1.10 -0.85
C PHE A 39 -4.54 0.03 -0.02
N LYS A 40 -5.45 -0.29 0.91
CA LYS A 40 -6.09 0.72 1.76
C LYS A 40 -5.17 1.25 2.87
N SER A 41 -4.55 0.33 3.63
CA SER A 41 -3.76 0.67 4.81
C SER A 41 -2.30 1.02 4.48
N ARG A 42 -1.82 0.54 3.33
CA ARG A 42 -0.43 0.62 2.89
C ARG A 42 0.55 0.01 3.89
N ARG A 43 0.08 -0.79 4.84
CA ARG A 43 0.96 -1.43 5.82
C ARG A 43 1.72 -2.58 5.16
N PRO A 44 3.06 -2.59 5.22
CA PRO A 44 3.83 -3.72 4.74
C PRO A 44 3.65 -4.93 5.66
N THR A 45 3.39 -6.09 5.07
CA THR A 45 3.41 -7.39 5.75
C THR A 45 4.36 -8.32 4.98
N PRO A 46 4.97 -9.34 5.63
CA PRO A 46 5.87 -10.26 4.94
C PRO A 46 5.24 -10.88 3.70
N ALA A 47 4.04 -11.45 3.82
CA ALA A 47 3.33 -12.08 2.71
C ALA A 47 3.09 -11.12 1.52
N VAL A 48 2.75 -9.86 1.79
CA VAL A 48 2.52 -8.86 0.73
C VAL A 48 3.84 -8.43 0.09
N LEU A 49 4.90 -8.27 0.88
CA LEU A 49 6.23 -7.92 0.37
C LEU A 49 6.82 -9.04 -0.49
N ASP A 50 6.73 -10.29 -0.04
CA ASP A 50 7.21 -11.46 -0.79
C ASP A 50 6.45 -11.60 -2.11
N ALA A 51 5.12 -11.45 -2.08
CA ALA A 51 4.29 -11.48 -3.28
C ALA A 51 4.64 -10.35 -4.27
N LEU A 52 4.80 -9.12 -3.78
CA LEU A 52 5.21 -7.98 -4.62
C LEU A 52 6.62 -8.20 -5.20
N GLY A 53 7.55 -8.73 -4.42
CA GLY A 53 8.89 -9.12 -4.90
C GLY A 53 8.82 -10.18 -6.00
N GLY A 54 8.00 -11.22 -5.81
CA GLY A 54 7.76 -12.26 -6.81
C GLY A 54 7.11 -11.75 -8.10
N LEU A 55 6.32 -10.68 -8.03
CA LEU A 55 5.73 -10.00 -9.20
C LEU A 55 6.67 -8.95 -9.84
N GLY A 56 7.90 -8.83 -9.35
CA GLY A 56 8.91 -7.91 -9.89
C GLY A 56 8.79 -6.47 -9.38
N ALA A 57 8.35 -6.28 -8.14
CA ALA A 57 8.43 -4.98 -7.48
C ALA A 57 9.87 -4.52 -7.31
N ARG A 58 10.09 -3.22 -7.49
CA ARG A 58 11.41 -2.59 -7.35
C ARG A 58 11.73 -2.39 -5.86
N PRO A 59 12.79 -2.99 -5.32
CA PRO A 59 13.09 -2.93 -3.88
C PRO A 59 13.40 -1.50 -3.40
N ASP A 60 13.95 -0.64 -4.26
CA ASP A 60 14.21 0.77 -3.99
C ASP A 60 12.95 1.66 -4.04
N ARG A 61 11.81 1.13 -4.49
CA ARG A 61 10.55 1.88 -4.67
C ARG A 61 9.36 1.33 -3.88
N ILE A 62 9.44 0.09 -3.39
CA ILE A 62 8.29 -0.59 -2.78
C ILE A 62 7.93 -0.06 -1.40
N LEU A 63 8.92 0.43 -0.65
CA LEU A 63 8.72 1.07 0.65
C LEU A 63 8.98 2.57 0.55
N ILE A 64 8.08 3.36 1.13
CA ILE A 64 8.28 4.79 1.34
C ILE A 64 8.29 5.09 2.84
N TRP A 65 9.03 6.13 3.21
CA TRP A 65 9.00 6.68 4.55
C TRP A 65 7.90 7.74 4.66
N GLN A 66 6.92 7.51 5.53
CA GLN A 66 5.96 8.53 5.94
C GLN A 66 6.46 9.23 7.20
N GLU A 67 6.68 10.54 7.11
CA GLU A 67 7.08 11.35 8.25
C GLU A 67 5.97 11.39 9.31
N PRO A 68 6.28 11.17 10.60
CA PRO A 68 5.29 11.19 11.68
C PRO A 68 4.53 12.52 11.82
N SER A 69 5.11 13.64 11.41
CA SER A 69 4.58 15.00 11.55
C SER A 69 3.30 15.28 10.76
N GLN A 70 2.97 14.44 9.78
CA GLN A 70 1.78 14.57 8.92
C GLN A 70 0.48 14.04 9.57
N VAL A 71 0.56 13.35 10.72
CA VAL A 71 -0.62 12.74 11.37
C VAL A 71 -1.49 13.78 12.10
N VAL A 72 -0.96 14.96 12.44
CA VAL A 72 -1.63 15.92 13.34
C VAL A 72 -2.51 16.95 12.59
N ARG A 73 -2.34 17.13 11.28
CA ARG A 73 -3.03 18.22 10.55
C ARG A 73 -4.52 17.98 10.26
N ALA A 74 -4.99 16.73 10.28
CA ALA A 74 -6.42 16.44 10.03
C ALA A 74 -7.32 16.70 11.25
N GLY A 75 -6.76 16.79 12.47
CA GLY A 75 -7.53 16.99 13.71
C GLY A 75 -7.56 18.42 14.25
N ALA A 76 -6.59 19.27 13.87
CA ALA A 76 -6.39 20.58 14.51
C ALA A 76 -7.26 21.72 13.96
N VAL A 77 -7.89 21.56 12.79
CA VAL A 77 -8.64 22.66 12.14
C VAL A 77 -10.01 22.93 12.79
N ARG A 78 -10.52 22.02 13.63
CA ARG A 78 -11.85 22.18 14.26
C ARG A 78 -11.87 23.00 15.56
N GLN A 79 -10.72 23.32 16.16
CA GLN A 79 -10.67 24.06 17.43
C GLN A 79 -10.45 25.58 17.29
N ALA A 80 -10.25 26.11 16.08
CA ALA A 80 -9.95 27.52 15.87
C ALA A 80 -11.17 28.42 15.58
N VAL A 81 -12.41 27.91 15.73
CA VAL A 81 -13.63 28.70 15.49
C VAL A 81 -14.52 28.69 16.74
N SER A 82 -13.96 29.21 17.84
CA SER A 82 -14.70 29.63 19.04
C SER A 82 -13.81 30.61 19.80
N ALA A 83 -13.75 31.84 19.29
CA ALA A 83 -13.25 33.02 19.99
C ALA A 83 -14.10 34.22 19.55
#